data_AF-M1B8P6-F1
#
_entry.id   AF-M1B8P6-F1
#
_cell.length_a   1.000
_cell.length_b   1.000
_cell.length_c   1.000
_cell.angle_alpha   90.00
_cell.angle_beta   90.00
_cell.angle_gamma   90.00
#
_symmetry.space_group_name_H-M   'P 1'
#
loop_
_entity.id
_entity.type
_entity.pdbx_description
1 polymer ?
#
loop_
_entity_poly.entity_id
_entity_poly.type
_entity_poly.pdbx_seq_one_letter_code
_entity_poly.pdbx_strand_id
1 'polypeptide(L)'
;MSLGHGLSEMQRLQELWRSRLMCLYEAGRYHKVALLDLYLEALDPELYNSRLSNQGCDSAKDRSLLSNNDKLFKLQKAEVTNQVIRKIRDLPAAKLSQLLKSWERLTKGTMEVHEKIMELQSQMVSEDVKSHKAELTDISKRHINRRCLNVEKDACTSNDKAVTLAGQMIRDTMQPIECIPFHELICFKDVDNLQSALAGDPRRRIQIDLLNFYKILKCGCCSNSGGTLSPSVHDTSIMYTLAQEHGDLINLHDWFQSFKASISSSGKKGLKKLASPKKRKENTSSQNNSDALLQARFCRAVMELQITGLLRMPSKRRPDCVQRVAFGV
;
A
#
# COMPACT_ATOMS: atom_id res chain seq x y z
N MET A 1 -16.40 8.12 -30.63
CA MET A 1 -17.08 7.13 -29.75
C MET A 1 -18.08 7.87 -28.87
N SER A 2 -19.32 7.40 -28.80
CA SER A 2 -20.30 7.92 -27.83
C SER A 2 -19.98 7.39 -26.43
N LEU A 3 -20.23 8.18 -25.37
CA LEU A 3 -20.06 7.77 -23.97
C LEU A 3 -20.80 6.45 -23.68
N GLY A 4 -21.97 6.24 -24.28
CA GLY A 4 -22.74 5.00 -24.16
C GLY A 4 -22.01 3.77 -24.71
N HIS A 5 -21.26 3.92 -25.80
CA HIS A 5 -20.44 2.83 -26.34
C HIS A 5 -19.27 2.48 -25.40
N GLY A 6 -18.64 3.49 -24.79
CA GLY A 6 -17.56 3.26 -23.82
C GLY A 6 -18.04 2.51 -22.57
N LEU A 7 -19.20 2.87 -22.03
CA LEU A 7 -19.78 2.20 -20.86
C LEU A 7 -20.18 0.75 -21.17
N SER A 8 -20.79 0.49 -22.33
CA SER A 8 -21.12 -0.87 -22.75
C SER A 8 -19.87 -1.73 -22.93
N GLU A 9 -18.79 -1.16 -23.46
CA GLU A 9 -17.52 -1.87 -23.63
C GLU A 9 -16.84 -2.17 -22.27
N MET A 10 -16.89 -1.23 -21.32
CA MET A 10 -16.41 -1.48 -19.95
C MET A 10 -17.22 -2.59 -19.27
N GLN A 11 -18.54 -2.61 -19.41
CA GLN A 11 -19.39 -3.68 -18.89
C GLN A 11 -19.03 -5.04 -19.51
N ARG A 12 -18.78 -5.08 -20.83
CA ARG A 12 -18.34 -6.28 -21.53
C ARG A 12 -17.01 -6.80 -20.98
N LEU A 13 -16.02 -5.91 -20.80
CA LEU A 13 -14.71 -6.26 -20.23
C LEU A 13 -14.82 -6.74 -18.78
N GLN A 14 -15.68 -6.11 -17.98
CA GLN A 14 -15.95 -6.53 -16.60
C GLN A 14 -16.55 -7.94 -16.55
N GLU A 15 -17.50 -8.26 -17.41
CA GLU A 15 -18.14 -9.59 -17.43
C GLU A 15 -17.19 -10.69 -17.94
N LEU A 16 -16.32 -10.35 -18.90
CA LEU A 16 -15.21 -11.22 -19.32
C LEU A 16 -14.24 -11.50 -18.18
N TRP A 17 -13.85 -10.45 -17.45
CA TRP A 17 -12.98 -10.59 -16.29
C TRP A 17 -13.59 -11.46 -15.20
N ARG A 18 -14.85 -11.18 -14.87
CA ARG A 18 -15.62 -11.91 -13.86
C ARG A 18 -15.73 -13.39 -14.20
N SER A 19 -16.14 -13.73 -15.42
CA SER A 19 -16.33 -15.12 -15.85
C SER A 19 -15.04 -15.92 -15.78
N ARG A 20 -13.92 -15.36 -16.28
CA ARG A 20 -12.61 -16.01 -16.27
C ARG A 20 -12.05 -16.16 -14.84
N LEU A 21 -12.17 -15.13 -13.99
CA LEU A 21 -11.78 -15.21 -12.58
C LEU A 21 -12.58 -16.29 -11.83
N MET A 22 -13.89 -16.37 -12.08
CA MET A 22 -14.74 -17.39 -11.47
C MET A 22 -14.40 -18.81 -11.94
N CYS A 23 -13.98 -19.00 -13.20
CA CYS A 23 -13.49 -20.29 -13.68
C CYS A 23 -12.22 -20.73 -12.92
N LEU A 24 -11.27 -19.82 -12.74
CA LEU A 24 -10.05 -20.08 -11.96
C LEU A 24 -10.37 -20.35 -10.48
N TYR A 25 -11.32 -19.60 -9.91
CA TYR A 25 -11.79 -19.83 -8.55
C TYR A 25 -12.43 -21.22 -8.40
N GLU A 26 -13.33 -21.64 -9.29
CA GLU A 26 -13.92 -23.00 -9.26
C GLU A 26 -12.84 -24.10 -9.36
N ALA A 27 -11.78 -23.88 -10.13
CA ALA A 27 -10.63 -24.80 -10.14
C ALA A 27 -9.85 -24.78 -8.81
N GLY A 28 -9.77 -23.62 -8.15
CA GLY A 28 -9.17 -23.44 -6.83
C GLY A 28 -10.03 -23.92 -5.63
N ARG A 29 -11.35 -24.08 -5.79
CA ARG A 29 -12.26 -24.52 -4.70
C ARG A 29 -11.89 -25.87 -4.11
N TYR A 30 -11.29 -26.75 -4.92
CA TYR A 30 -10.78 -28.04 -4.45
C TYR A 30 -9.65 -27.93 -3.42
N HIS A 31 -9.07 -26.73 -3.23
CA HIS A 31 -7.88 -26.49 -2.41
C HIS A 31 -8.04 -25.32 -1.43
N LYS A 32 -9.28 -24.90 -1.15
CA LYS A 32 -9.60 -23.77 -0.24
C LYS A 32 -8.94 -22.44 -0.63
N VAL A 33 -8.61 -22.27 -1.91
CA VAL A 33 -8.16 -20.97 -2.43
C VAL A 33 -9.27 -19.95 -2.22
N ALA A 34 -8.99 -18.86 -1.50
CA ALA A 34 -9.97 -17.80 -1.35
C ALA A 34 -10.07 -16.99 -2.64
N LEU A 35 -11.28 -16.56 -2.99
CA LEU A 35 -11.49 -15.69 -4.15
C LEU A 35 -10.67 -14.39 -4.03
N LEU A 36 -10.52 -13.88 -2.81
CA LEU A 36 -9.74 -12.68 -2.53
C LEU A 36 -8.26 -12.88 -2.88
N ASP A 37 -7.68 -14.04 -2.60
CA ASP A 37 -6.27 -14.31 -2.89
C ASP A 37 -6.02 -14.32 -4.40
N LEU A 38 -6.89 -14.96 -5.18
CA LEU A 38 -6.85 -14.93 -6.64
C LEU A 38 -7.05 -13.52 -7.18
N TYR A 39 -7.97 -12.75 -6.61
CA TYR A 39 -8.22 -11.37 -7.02
C TYR A 39 -7.01 -10.47 -6.75
N LEU A 40 -6.38 -10.60 -5.58
CA LEU A 40 -5.17 -9.85 -5.23
C LEU A 40 -3.98 -10.24 -6.10
N GLU A 41 -3.81 -11.51 -6.43
CA GLU A 41 -2.77 -11.97 -7.36
C GLU A 41 -3.03 -11.48 -8.81
N ALA A 42 -4.30 -11.34 -9.19
CA ALA A 42 -4.69 -10.82 -10.50
C ALA A 42 -4.32 -9.35 -10.67
N LEU A 43 -4.48 -8.57 -9.61
CA LEU A 43 -4.23 -7.13 -9.61
C LEU A 43 -2.77 -6.76 -9.33
N ASP A 44 -1.91 -7.71 -8.96
CA ASP A 44 -0.53 -7.43 -8.58
C ASP A 44 0.33 -7.05 -9.81
N PRO A 45 0.81 -5.79 -9.92
CA PRO A 45 1.60 -5.34 -11.07
C PRO A 45 2.94 -6.05 -11.22
N GLU A 46 3.56 -6.44 -10.10
CA GLU A 46 4.87 -7.08 -10.14
C GLU A 46 4.78 -8.51 -10.65
N LEU A 47 3.74 -9.24 -10.22
CA LEU A 47 3.48 -10.60 -10.72
C LEU A 47 3.11 -10.60 -12.20
N TYR A 48 2.31 -9.62 -12.63
CA TYR A 48 2.01 -9.44 -14.04
C TYR A 48 3.26 -9.19 -14.89
N ASN A 49 4.12 -8.24 -14.47
CA ASN A 49 5.38 -7.94 -15.16
C ASN A 49 6.32 -9.15 -15.20
N SER A 50 6.40 -9.95 -14.12
CA SER A 50 7.18 -11.18 -14.13
C SER A 50 6.62 -12.24 -15.09
N ARG A 51 5.30 -12.30 -15.28
CA ARG A 51 4.67 -13.21 -16.25
C ARG A 51 4.98 -12.78 -17.70
N LEU A 52 5.05 -11.47 -17.96
CA LEU A 52 5.46 -10.91 -19.25
C LEU A 52 6.95 -11.09 -19.52
N SER A 53 7.83 -10.86 -18.54
CA SER A 53 9.29 -10.98 -18.73
C SER A 53 9.71 -12.41 -19.08
N ASN A 54 9.01 -13.41 -18.56
CA ASN A 54 9.27 -14.82 -18.88
C ASN A 54 8.93 -15.19 -20.34
N GLN A 55 8.38 -14.26 -21.14
CA GLN A 55 8.20 -14.41 -22.59
C GLN A 55 9.36 -13.86 -23.44
N GLY A 56 10.32 -13.14 -22.84
CA GLY A 56 11.45 -12.53 -23.55
C GLY A 56 12.78 -12.99 -22.95
N CYS A 57 13.50 -13.83 -23.68
CA CYS A 57 14.91 -14.26 -23.56
C CYS A 57 15.79 -13.70 -22.41
N ASP A 58 16.49 -14.63 -21.74
CA ASP A 58 17.81 -14.50 -21.07
C ASP A 58 18.40 -13.08 -20.94
N SER A 59 18.14 -12.43 -19.80
CA SER A 59 19.14 -11.51 -19.23
C SER A 59 19.01 -11.46 -17.72
N ALA A 60 19.80 -12.32 -17.08
CA ALA A 60 20.19 -12.14 -15.70
C ALA A 60 21.09 -10.90 -15.60
N LYS A 61 20.54 -9.79 -15.07
CA LYS A 61 21.23 -8.71 -14.34
C LYS A 61 20.24 -7.55 -14.20
N ASP A 62 19.44 -7.58 -13.13
CA ASP A 62 18.92 -6.37 -12.43
C ASP A 62 17.94 -6.73 -11.29
N ARG A 63 18.17 -7.84 -10.58
CA ARG A 63 17.32 -8.27 -9.46
C ARG A 63 17.96 -7.99 -8.11
N SER A 64 18.27 -6.74 -7.82
CA SER A 64 18.98 -6.38 -6.58
C SER A 64 18.61 -5.03 -5.96
N LEU A 65 17.32 -4.72 -5.77
CA LEU A 65 16.93 -3.55 -4.94
C LEU A 65 15.65 -3.71 -4.09
N LEU A 66 15.21 -4.93 -3.79
CA LEU A 66 14.04 -5.14 -2.91
C LEU A 66 14.40 -5.76 -1.56
N SER A 67 13.84 -5.16 -0.51
CA SER A 67 13.90 -5.61 0.89
C SER A 67 13.46 -7.08 1.03
N ASN A 68 14.09 -7.82 1.93
CA ASN A 68 13.88 -9.26 2.10
C ASN A 68 12.46 -9.61 2.57
N ASN A 69 11.77 -8.70 3.27
CA ASN A 69 10.37 -8.91 3.67
C ASN A 69 9.43 -8.85 2.45
N ASP A 70 9.69 -7.92 1.53
CA ASP A 70 8.95 -7.76 0.29
C ASP A 70 9.06 -9.01 -0.59
N LYS A 71 10.25 -9.62 -0.65
CA LYS A 71 10.48 -10.87 -1.39
C LYS A 71 9.72 -12.06 -0.80
N LEU A 72 9.63 -12.15 0.53
CA LEU A 72 8.93 -13.24 1.21
C LEU A 72 7.41 -13.17 0.96
N PHE A 73 6.83 -11.96 1.04
CA PHE A 73 5.42 -11.71 0.67
C PHE A 73 5.16 -11.95 -0.84
N LYS A 74 6.10 -11.60 -1.72
CA LYS A 74 6.00 -11.80 -3.18
C LYS A 74 6.05 -13.28 -3.59
N LEU A 75 6.87 -14.08 -2.90
CA LEU A 75 7.00 -15.52 -3.18
C LEU A 75 5.75 -16.31 -2.78
N GLN A 76 5.06 -15.87 -1.72
CA GLN A 76 3.82 -16.49 -1.23
C GLN A 76 2.60 -16.16 -2.13
N LYS A 77 2.61 -15.03 -2.85
CA LYS A 77 1.50 -14.59 -3.72
C LYS A 77 1.47 -15.25 -5.10
N ALA A 78 2.61 -15.50 -5.74
CA ALA A 78 2.65 -16.22 -7.03
C ALA A 78 2.30 -17.72 -6.91
N GLU A 79 1.97 -18.17 -5.70
CA GLU A 79 1.73 -19.56 -5.39
C GLU A 79 0.31 -19.99 -5.76
N VAL A 80 -0.67 -19.09 -5.71
CA VAL A 80 -2.09 -19.47 -5.81
C VAL A 80 -2.46 -19.88 -7.23
N THR A 81 -2.13 -19.10 -8.26
CA THR A 81 -2.38 -19.51 -9.66
C THR A 81 -1.60 -20.78 -10.05
N ASN A 82 -0.36 -20.91 -9.57
CA ASN A 82 0.46 -22.10 -9.81
C ASN A 82 -0.12 -23.35 -9.11
N GLN A 83 -0.66 -23.20 -7.90
CA GLN A 83 -1.39 -24.25 -7.19
C GLN A 83 -2.63 -24.67 -7.99
N VAL A 84 -3.43 -23.72 -8.49
CA VAL A 84 -4.58 -24.00 -9.35
C VAL A 84 -4.17 -24.80 -10.59
N ILE A 85 -3.12 -24.36 -11.30
CA ILE A 85 -2.61 -25.05 -12.50
C ILE A 85 -2.15 -26.48 -12.19
N ARG A 86 -1.30 -26.67 -11.18
CA ARG A 86 -0.79 -27.99 -10.79
C ARG A 86 -1.94 -28.95 -10.49
N LYS A 87 -3.00 -28.45 -9.89
CA LYS A 87 -4.12 -29.28 -9.49
C LYS A 87 -5.06 -29.62 -10.62
N ILE A 88 -5.26 -28.73 -11.59
CA ILE A 88 -5.97 -29.09 -12.83
C ILE A 88 -5.25 -30.27 -13.52
N ARG A 89 -3.91 -30.28 -13.50
CA ARG A 89 -3.12 -31.39 -14.06
C ARG A 89 -3.39 -32.73 -13.36
N ASP A 90 -3.55 -32.70 -12.03
CA ASP A 90 -3.69 -33.89 -11.19
C ASP A 90 -5.16 -34.35 -11.00
N LEU A 91 -6.14 -33.71 -11.66
CA LEU A 91 -7.56 -34.03 -11.47
C LEU A 91 -7.95 -35.37 -12.13
N PRO A 92 -8.74 -36.22 -11.44
CA PRO A 92 -9.40 -37.37 -12.08
C PRO A 92 -10.40 -36.94 -13.15
N ALA A 93 -10.58 -37.75 -14.20
CA ALA A 93 -11.45 -37.45 -15.35
C ALA A 93 -12.89 -37.07 -14.96
N ALA A 94 -13.48 -37.73 -13.96
CA ALA A 94 -14.82 -37.41 -13.46
C ALA A 94 -14.92 -36.00 -12.82
N LYS A 95 -13.87 -35.55 -12.12
CA LYS A 95 -13.82 -34.21 -11.53
C LYS A 95 -13.48 -33.15 -12.57
N LEU A 96 -12.64 -33.51 -13.56
CA LEU A 96 -12.34 -32.64 -14.69
C LEU A 96 -13.61 -32.35 -15.51
N SER A 97 -14.42 -33.37 -15.82
CA SER A 97 -15.68 -33.16 -16.55
C SER A 97 -16.69 -32.32 -15.75
N GLN A 98 -16.75 -32.49 -14.43
CA GLN A 98 -17.55 -31.63 -13.56
C GLN A 98 -17.05 -30.17 -13.58
N LEU A 99 -15.73 -29.97 -13.55
CA LEU A 99 -15.13 -28.64 -13.63
C LEU A 99 -15.43 -27.96 -14.97
N LEU A 100 -15.30 -28.69 -16.09
CA LEU A 100 -15.61 -28.16 -17.42
C LEU A 100 -17.08 -27.79 -17.58
N LYS A 101 -18.01 -28.55 -16.98
CA LYS A 101 -19.45 -28.18 -16.94
C LYS A 101 -19.69 -26.91 -16.13
N SER A 102 -18.98 -26.72 -15.02
CA SER A 102 -19.03 -25.48 -14.25
C SER A 102 -18.48 -24.29 -15.06
N TRP A 103 -17.37 -24.47 -15.77
CA TRP A 103 -16.79 -23.45 -16.64
C TRP A 103 -17.70 -23.08 -17.82
N GLU A 104 -18.36 -24.05 -18.44
CA GLU A 104 -19.35 -23.82 -19.50
C GLU A 104 -20.49 -22.91 -19.02
N ARG A 105 -21.04 -23.19 -17.82
CA ARG A 105 -22.08 -22.35 -17.22
C ARG A 105 -21.61 -20.93 -16.93
N LEU A 106 -20.36 -20.76 -16.48
CA LEU A 106 -19.77 -19.45 -16.15
C LEU A 106 -19.41 -18.62 -17.39
N THR A 107 -19.21 -19.26 -18.55
CA THR A 107 -18.73 -18.63 -19.79
C THR A 107 -19.82 -18.44 -20.85
N LYS A 108 -21.10 -18.71 -20.53
CA LYS A 108 -22.24 -18.65 -21.48
C LYS A 108 -22.41 -17.31 -22.21
N GLY A 109 -21.81 -16.22 -21.72
CA GLY A 109 -21.80 -14.89 -22.36
C GLY A 109 -20.50 -14.52 -23.08
N THR A 110 -19.49 -15.39 -23.13
CA THR A 110 -18.12 -15.08 -23.58
C THR A 110 -17.64 -16.08 -24.63
N MET A 111 -17.87 -15.79 -25.91
CA MET A 111 -17.71 -16.78 -27.00
C MET A 111 -16.31 -17.39 -27.08
N GLU A 112 -15.24 -16.58 -27.00
CA GLU A 112 -13.85 -17.04 -27.17
C GLU A 112 -13.43 -18.16 -26.20
N VAL A 113 -13.82 -18.04 -24.93
CA VAL A 113 -13.46 -19.01 -23.90
C VAL A 113 -14.46 -20.16 -23.88
N HIS A 114 -15.73 -19.86 -24.14
CA HIS A 114 -16.80 -20.84 -24.18
C HIS A 114 -16.59 -21.88 -25.29
N GLU A 115 -16.22 -21.45 -26.49
CA GLU A 115 -15.93 -22.35 -27.62
C GLU A 115 -14.79 -23.33 -27.29
N LYS A 116 -13.70 -22.83 -26.69
CA LYS A 116 -12.58 -23.68 -26.25
C LYS A 116 -13.00 -24.69 -25.19
N ILE A 117 -13.88 -24.31 -24.26
CA ILE A 117 -14.41 -25.25 -23.26
C ILE A 117 -15.24 -26.35 -23.92
N MET A 118 -16.11 -25.99 -24.88
CA MET A 118 -16.94 -26.95 -25.61
C MET A 118 -16.11 -27.91 -26.46
N GLU A 119 -15.05 -27.40 -27.11
CA GLU A 119 -14.10 -28.22 -27.84
C GLU A 119 -13.44 -29.26 -26.92
N LEU A 120 -12.96 -28.84 -25.74
CA LEU A 120 -12.36 -29.75 -24.76
C LEU A 120 -13.34 -30.80 -24.23
N GLN A 121 -14.59 -30.42 -23.95
CA GLN A 121 -15.62 -31.37 -23.53
C GLN A 121 -15.91 -32.41 -24.61
N SER A 122 -16.02 -31.99 -25.88
CA SER A 122 -16.27 -32.90 -27.00
C SER A 122 -15.14 -33.91 -27.21
N GLN A 123 -13.90 -33.49 -27.02
CA GLN A 123 -12.71 -34.34 -27.14
C GLN A 123 -12.66 -35.38 -26.02
N MET A 124 -12.99 -35.02 -24.77
CA MET A 124 -13.07 -35.97 -23.65
C MET A 124 -14.10 -37.07 -23.88
N VAL A 125 -15.31 -36.73 -24.35
CA VAL A 125 -16.36 -37.72 -24.63
C VAL A 125 -15.91 -38.69 -25.73
N SER A 126 -15.12 -38.23 -26.70
CA SER A 126 -14.58 -39.08 -27.77
C SER A 126 -13.43 -40.01 -27.31
N GLU A 127 -12.66 -39.61 -26.30
CA GLU A 127 -11.56 -40.39 -25.72
C GLU A 127 -12.10 -41.53 -24.84
N ASP A 128 -13.15 -41.28 -24.04
CA ASP A 128 -13.82 -42.31 -23.24
C ASP A 128 -14.50 -43.39 -24.11
N VAL A 129 -15.06 -43.01 -25.26
CA VAL A 129 -15.67 -43.98 -26.20
C VAL A 129 -14.60 -44.87 -26.86
N LYS A 130 -13.39 -44.35 -27.09
CA LYS A 130 -12.28 -45.12 -27.67
C LYS A 130 -11.64 -46.07 -26.67
N SER A 131 -11.50 -45.67 -25.40
CA SER A 131 -10.98 -46.53 -24.33
C SER A 131 -11.94 -47.70 -24.06
N HIS A 132 -13.25 -47.44 -23.99
CA HIS A 132 -14.25 -48.50 -23.82
C HIS A 132 -14.38 -49.45 -25.02
N LYS A 133 -14.12 -48.97 -26.25
CA LYS A 133 -14.15 -49.82 -27.45
C LYS A 133 -12.88 -50.68 -27.59
N ALA A 134 -11.73 -50.17 -27.16
CA ALA A 134 -10.48 -50.93 -27.13
C ALA A 134 -10.52 -52.05 -26.07
N GLU A 135 -11.12 -51.80 -24.92
CA GLU A 135 -11.24 -52.77 -23.81
C GLU A 135 -12.17 -53.95 -24.15
N LEU A 136 -13.10 -53.78 -25.10
CA LEU A 136 -13.98 -54.87 -25.58
C LEU A 136 -13.36 -55.74 -26.68
N THR A 137 -12.27 -55.33 -27.32
CA THR A 137 -11.63 -56.08 -28.42
C THR A 137 -10.35 -56.83 -28.03
N ASP A 138 -9.83 -56.66 -26.82
CA ASP A 138 -8.50 -57.15 -26.44
C ASP A 138 -8.50 -58.34 -25.45
N ILE A 139 -9.26 -59.39 -25.75
CA ILE A 139 -9.17 -60.70 -25.05
C ILE A 139 -8.68 -61.84 -25.97
N SER A 140 -8.39 -61.60 -27.25
CA SER A 140 -7.90 -62.68 -28.13
C SER A 140 -6.62 -62.33 -28.88
N LYS A 141 -5.49 -62.71 -28.26
CA LYS A 141 -4.33 -63.44 -28.81
C LYS A 141 -2.99 -62.84 -28.37
N ARG A 142 -2.33 -63.54 -27.44
CA ARG A 142 -0.93 -63.33 -27.09
C ARG A 142 0.00 -63.97 -28.13
N HIS A 143 1.15 -63.32 -28.28
CA HIS A 143 2.42 -63.73 -28.91
C HIS A 143 2.56 -63.60 -30.44
N ILE A 144 3.37 -62.64 -30.89
CA ILE A 144 4.75 -62.83 -31.40
C ILE A 144 5.46 -61.46 -31.46
N ASN A 145 6.77 -61.53 -31.28
CA ASN A 145 7.81 -60.53 -31.07
C ASN A 145 8.02 -59.50 -32.22
N ARG A 146 8.69 -58.37 -31.85
CA ARG A 146 9.71 -57.60 -32.61
C ARG A 146 9.36 -56.15 -33.02
N ARG A 147 9.98 -55.21 -32.28
CA ARG A 147 10.44 -53.84 -32.65
C ARG A 147 9.64 -53.02 -33.68
N CYS A 148 9.06 -51.92 -33.23
CA CYS A 148 9.10 -50.64 -33.95
C CYS A 148 9.28 -49.49 -32.94
N LEU A 149 10.47 -48.89 -32.98
CA LEU A 149 10.74 -47.56 -32.43
C LEU A 149 10.07 -46.51 -33.32
N ASN A 150 9.63 -45.42 -32.69
CA ASN A 150 9.26 -44.12 -33.27
C ASN A 150 7.89 -44.04 -33.99
N VAL A 151 6.85 -43.64 -33.25
CA VAL A 151 6.09 -42.37 -33.43
C VAL A 151 5.33 -42.09 -32.12
N GLU A 152 6.03 -41.67 -31.06
CA GLU A 152 5.38 -40.94 -29.95
C GLU A 152 5.35 -39.48 -30.37
N LYS A 153 4.23 -39.08 -31.00
CA LYS A 153 3.90 -37.68 -31.25
C LYS A 153 2.77 -37.33 -30.28
N ASP A 154 3.19 -37.03 -29.05
CA ASP A 154 2.50 -36.29 -27.99
C ASP A 154 0.96 -36.41 -27.94
N ALA A 155 0.46 -37.48 -27.31
CA ALA A 155 -0.91 -37.52 -26.83
C ALA A 155 -1.05 -36.60 -25.60
N CYS A 156 -1.25 -35.29 -25.84
CA CYS A 156 -1.57 -34.32 -24.81
C CYS A 156 -2.88 -34.74 -24.10
N THR A 157 -2.82 -35.01 -22.79
CA THR A 157 -4.00 -35.48 -22.05
C THR A 157 -5.06 -34.38 -21.96
N SER A 158 -6.33 -34.76 -21.77
CA SER A 158 -7.41 -33.79 -21.54
C SER A 158 -7.11 -32.82 -20.37
N ASN A 159 -6.35 -33.27 -19.36
CA ASN A 159 -5.85 -32.43 -18.27
C ASN A 159 -4.84 -31.38 -18.76
N ASP A 160 -3.90 -31.74 -19.63
CA ASP A 160 -2.89 -30.81 -20.16
C ASP A 160 -3.52 -29.70 -21.02
N LYS A 161 -4.58 -30.04 -21.77
CA LYS A 161 -5.34 -29.04 -22.52
C LYS A 161 -6.13 -28.10 -21.59
N ALA A 162 -6.73 -28.63 -20.53
CA ALA A 162 -7.40 -27.82 -19.50
C ALA A 162 -6.42 -26.89 -18.77
N VAL A 163 -5.20 -27.37 -18.47
CA VAL A 163 -4.10 -26.57 -17.93
C VAL A 163 -3.70 -25.45 -18.89
N THR A 164 -3.60 -25.76 -20.19
CA THR A 164 -3.25 -24.77 -21.21
C THR A 164 -4.31 -23.68 -21.31
N LEU A 165 -5.60 -24.06 -21.25
CA LEU A 165 -6.72 -23.13 -21.23
C LEU A 165 -6.72 -22.26 -19.96
N ALA A 166 -6.51 -22.84 -18.78
CA ALA A 166 -6.40 -22.09 -17.53
C ALA A 166 -5.22 -21.12 -17.54
N GLY A 167 -4.07 -21.55 -18.07
CA GLY A 167 -2.90 -20.70 -18.26
C GLY A 167 -3.18 -19.55 -19.21
N GLN A 168 -3.95 -19.77 -20.28
CA GLN A 168 -4.40 -18.71 -21.17
C GLN A 168 -5.36 -17.74 -20.45
N MET A 169 -6.35 -18.26 -19.72
CA MET A 169 -7.24 -17.41 -18.90
C MET A 169 -6.43 -16.56 -17.92
N ILE A 170 -5.42 -17.11 -17.24
CA ILE A 170 -4.56 -16.35 -16.32
C ILE A 170 -3.83 -15.23 -17.06
N ARG A 171 -3.22 -15.49 -18.22
CA ARG A 171 -2.53 -14.44 -18.99
C ARG A 171 -3.47 -13.34 -19.47
N ASP A 172 -4.65 -13.73 -19.93
CA ASP A 172 -5.60 -12.81 -20.54
C ASP A 172 -6.47 -12.08 -19.49
N THR A 173 -6.50 -12.57 -18.25
CA THR A 173 -7.35 -12.03 -17.17
C THR A 173 -6.57 -11.47 -16.01
N MET A 174 -5.39 -11.98 -15.64
CA MET A 174 -4.68 -11.50 -14.45
C MET A 174 -3.83 -10.28 -14.77
N GLN A 175 -4.51 -9.23 -15.24
CA GLN A 175 -3.93 -7.94 -15.57
C GLN A 175 -4.20 -6.94 -14.43
N PRO A 176 -3.21 -6.16 -14.02
CA PRO A 176 -3.43 -5.06 -13.10
C PRO A 176 -4.39 -4.04 -13.70
N ILE A 177 -5.12 -3.31 -12.85
CA ILE A 177 -6.04 -2.27 -13.31
C ILE A 177 -5.32 -1.15 -14.06
N GLU A 178 -4.02 -0.99 -13.79
CA GLU A 178 -3.06 -0.15 -14.49
C GLU A 178 -3.01 -0.37 -16.00
N CYS A 179 -3.33 -1.58 -16.46
CA CYS A 179 -3.32 -1.93 -17.89
C CYS A 179 -4.52 -1.35 -18.64
N ILE A 180 -5.52 -0.81 -17.92
CA ILE A 180 -6.70 -0.18 -18.52
C ILE A 180 -6.41 1.32 -18.73
N PRO A 181 -6.56 1.86 -19.95
CA PRO A 181 -6.46 3.29 -20.19
C PRO A 181 -7.44 4.08 -19.32
N PHE A 182 -7.00 5.22 -18.79
CA PHE A 182 -7.80 6.09 -17.92
C PHE A 182 -8.28 5.43 -16.61
N HIS A 183 -7.62 4.38 -16.14
CA HIS A 183 -7.95 3.72 -14.87
C HIS A 183 -7.90 4.68 -13.67
N GLU A 184 -7.11 5.75 -13.74
CA GLU A 184 -7.03 6.80 -12.72
C GLU A 184 -8.37 7.52 -12.47
N LEU A 185 -9.31 7.49 -13.42
CA LEU A 185 -10.64 8.07 -13.24
C LEU A 185 -11.54 7.27 -12.30
N ILE A 186 -11.25 5.96 -12.15
CA ILE A 186 -12.07 5.02 -11.38
C ILE A 186 -11.30 4.40 -10.21
N CYS A 187 -9.99 4.60 -10.15
CA CYS A 187 -9.10 4.04 -9.13
C CYS A 187 -8.48 5.14 -8.28
N PHE A 188 -8.68 5.04 -6.96
CA PHE A 188 -7.95 5.86 -6.00
C PHE A 188 -6.63 5.17 -5.61
N LYS A 189 -5.49 5.84 -5.83
CA LYS A 189 -4.15 5.29 -5.58
C LYS A 189 -3.36 5.99 -4.48
N ASP A 190 -3.87 7.08 -3.93
CA ASP A 190 -3.17 7.85 -2.90
C ASP A 190 -3.36 7.20 -1.51
N VAL A 191 -2.76 6.00 -1.37
CA VAL A 191 -2.86 5.17 -0.16
C VAL A 191 -2.24 5.89 1.04
N ASP A 192 -1.15 6.63 0.86
CA ASP A 192 -0.46 7.33 1.95
C ASP A 192 -1.35 8.42 2.57
N ASN A 193 -2.07 9.17 1.73
CA ASN A 193 -3.02 10.18 2.19
C ASN A 193 -4.22 9.54 2.90
N LEU A 194 -4.78 8.48 2.32
CA LEU A 194 -5.87 7.73 2.95
C LEU A 194 -5.44 7.11 4.29
N GLN A 195 -4.25 6.52 4.35
CA GLN A 195 -3.67 5.95 5.56
C GLN A 195 -3.45 7.04 6.61
N SER A 196 -2.91 8.19 6.21
CA SER A 196 -2.73 9.34 7.11
C SER A 196 -4.05 9.86 7.67
N ALA A 197 -5.11 9.87 6.84
CA ALA A 197 -6.45 10.29 7.24
C ALA A 197 -7.15 9.27 8.16
N LEU A 198 -6.98 7.98 7.92
CA LEU A 198 -7.66 6.90 8.66
C LEU A 198 -6.93 6.49 9.95
N ALA A 199 -5.61 6.32 9.88
CA ALA A 199 -4.83 5.80 11.01
C ALA A 199 -4.64 6.85 12.11
N GLY A 200 -4.62 8.14 11.75
CA GLY A 200 -4.59 9.30 12.65
C GLY A 200 -3.47 9.27 13.69
N ASP A 201 -2.44 10.10 13.54
CA ASP A 201 -1.41 10.32 14.57
C ASP A 201 -1.46 11.77 15.09
N PRO A 202 -2.45 12.10 15.94
CA PRO A 202 -2.69 13.49 16.36
C PRO A 202 -1.52 14.05 17.17
N ARG A 203 -0.87 13.24 18.00
CA ARG A 203 0.27 13.69 18.81
C ARG A 203 1.45 14.05 17.92
N ARG A 204 1.85 13.16 17.02
CA ARG A 204 2.96 13.42 16.09
C ARG A 204 2.64 14.60 15.19
N ARG A 205 1.39 14.74 14.73
CA ARG A 205 0.95 15.87 13.92
C ARG A 205 1.15 17.20 14.67
N ILE A 206 0.68 17.30 15.92
CA ILE A 206 0.89 18.50 16.74
C ILE A 206 2.38 18.81 16.89
N GLN A 207 3.23 17.82 17.14
CA GLN A 207 4.67 18.03 17.25
C GLN A 207 5.30 18.57 15.96
N ILE A 208 4.97 17.95 14.82
CA ILE A 208 5.43 18.38 13.49
C ILE A 208 4.95 19.80 13.21
N ASP A 209 3.69 20.11 13.50
CA ASP A 209 3.07 21.40 13.24
C ASP A 209 3.67 22.51 14.12
N LEU A 210 3.99 22.21 15.38
CA LEU A 210 4.67 23.15 16.28
C LEU A 210 6.11 23.47 15.83
N LEU A 211 6.80 22.51 15.20
CA LEU A 211 8.16 22.71 14.64
C LEU A 211 8.14 23.30 13.22
N ASN A 212 7.12 22.98 12.43
CA ASN A 212 6.94 23.40 11.04
C ASN A 212 5.80 24.41 10.86
N PHE A 213 5.54 25.24 11.88
CA PHE A 213 4.42 26.19 11.92
C PHE A 213 4.37 27.11 10.69
N TYR A 214 5.52 27.44 10.10
CA TYR A 214 5.63 28.25 8.89
C TYR A 214 4.96 27.61 7.67
N LYS A 215 4.90 26.28 7.57
CA LYS A 215 4.23 25.57 6.47
C LYS A 215 2.71 25.74 6.53
N ILE A 216 2.17 25.95 7.73
CA ILE A 216 0.72 26.07 7.99
C ILE A 216 0.30 27.53 7.95
N LEU A 217 0.99 28.40 8.71
CA LEU A 217 0.61 29.80 8.84
C LEU A 217 0.92 30.64 7.59
N LYS A 218 1.95 30.25 6.82
CA LYS A 218 2.36 30.89 5.55
C LYS A 218 2.47 32.43 5.62
N CYS A 219 2.82 32.97 6.78
CA CYS A 219 2.92 34.41 6.98
C CYS A 219 4.34 34.91 6.65
N GLY A 220 4.44 36.15 6.17
CA GLY A 220 5.74 36.74 5.80
C GLY A 220 6.73 36.85 6.97
N CYS A 221 6.26 36.93 8.22
CA CYS A 221 7.12 37.05 9.41
C CYS A 221 7.71 35.71 9.91
N CYS A 222 7.16 34.57 9.50
CA CYS A 222 7.61 33.23 9.93
C CYS A 222 8.20 32.38 8.79
N SER A 223 8.03 32.78 7.54
CA SER A 223 8.36 31.92 6.37
C SER A 223 9.86 31.91 6.00
N ASN A 224 10.71 32.70 6.65
CA ASN A 224 12.07 32.99 6.14
C ASN A 224 13.20 32.89 7.18
N SER A 225 12.95 32.28 8.34
CA SER A 225 13.98 32.06 9.35
C SER A 225 14.51 30.64 9.24
N GLY A 226 15.71 30.45 8.67
CA GLY A 226 16.40 29.16 8.61
C GLY A 226 16.81 28.63 9.99
N GLY A 227 15.82 28.29 10.83
CA GLY A 227 15.99 27.82 12.20
C GLY A 227 16.09 28.90 13.28
N THR A 228 16.21 30.19 12.94
CA THR A 228 16.30 31.26 13.96
C THR A 228 14.92 31.65 14.50
N LEU A 229 14.69 31.48 15.80
CA LEU A 229 13.45 31.87 16.45
C LEU A 229 13.24 33.41 16.38
N SER A 230 12.18 33.83 15.69
CA SER A 230 11.72 35.22 15.61
C SER A 230 10.70 35.51 16.73
N PRO A 231 10.61 36.74 17.26
CA PRO A 231 9.65 37.09 18.33
C PRO A 231 8.23 37.19 17.78
N SER A 232 8.06 37.12 16.45
CA SER A 232 6.76 36.99 15.79
C SER A 232 6.21 35.57 15.79
N VAL A 233 6.99 34.58 16.24
CA VAL A 233 6.55 33.18 16.36
C VAL A 233 5.66 33.04 17.59
N HIS A 234 4.67 32.15 17.50
CA HIS A 234 3.78 31.85 18.63
C HIS A 234 4.57 31.22 19.79
N ASP A 235 4.26 31.63 21.03
CA ASP A 235 5.01 31.21 22.22
C ASP A 235 5.12 29.69 22.37
N THR A 236 4.06 28.98 22.05
CA THR A 236 3.98 27.50 22.12
C THR A 236 4.95 26.82 21.15
N SER A 237 5.12 27.37 19.94
CA SER A 237 6.11 26.89 18.98
C SER A 237 7.54 27.23 19.40
N ILE A 238 7.77 28.43 19.94
CA ILE A 238 9.07 28.81 20.53
C ILE A 238 9.45 27.83 21.64
N MET A 239 8.53 27.64 22.59
CA MET A 239 8.72 26.76 23.74
C MET A 239 8.96 25.31 23.33
N TYR A 240 8.17 24.77 22.40
CA TYR A 240 8.36 23.41 21.92
C TYR A 240 9.67 23.20 21.16
N THR A 241 10.12 24.22 20.43
CA THR A 241 11.43 24.21 19.75
C THR A 241 12.56 24.20 20.77
N LEU A 242 12.54 25.11 21.76
CA LEU A 242 13.53 25.15 22.85
C LEU A 242 13.53 23.83 23.64
N ALA A 243 12.36 23.22 23.85
CA ALA A 243 12.26 21.95 24.52
C ALA A 243 13.00 20.81 23.80
N GLN A 244 13.26 20.90 22.48
CA GLN A 244 14.01 19.87 21.74
C GLN A 244 15.48 19.78 22.19
N GLU A 245 16.06 20.87 22.67
CA GLU A 245 17.46 20.94 23.12
C GLU A 245 17.67 20.19 24.46
N HIS A 246 16.58 19.88 25.17
CA HIS A 246 16.61 19.16 26.42
C HIS A 246 16.43 17.64 26.23
N GLY A 247 16.78 16.87 27.25
CA GLY A 247 16.47 15.44 27.34
C GLY A 247 15.05 15.20 27.86
N ASP A 248 14.86 14.13 28.63
CA ASP A 248 13.55 13.74 29.16
C ASP A 248 13.03 14.70 30.23
N LEU A 249 13.93 15.36 30.97
CA LEU A 249 13.61 16.32 32.01
C LEU A 249 14.09 17.71 31.59
N ILE A 250 13.20 18.69 31.75
CA ILE A 250 13.44 20.09 31.42
C ILE A 250 13.38 20.89 32.72
N ASN A 251 14.48 21.56 33.07
CA ASN A 251 14.50 22.49 34.20
C ASN A 251 13.67 23.73 33.84
N LEU A 252 12.67 24.06 34.67
CA LEU A 252 11.75 25.17 34.39
C LEU A 252 12.43 26.54 34.38
N HIS A 253 13.42 26.74 35.27
CA HIS A 253 14.12 28.01 35.35
C HIS A 253 14.96 28.24 34.10
N ASP A 254 15.77 27.26 33.70
CA ASP A 254 16.64 27.38 32.53
C ASP A 254 15.81 27.55 31.25
N TRP A 255 14.71 26.80 31.14
CA TRP A 255 13.81 26.91 30.00
C TRP A 255 13.12 28.28 29.92
N PHE A 256 12.74 28.87 31.07
CA PHE A 256 12.23 30.24 31.13
C PHE A 256 13.29 31.27 30.71
N GLN A 257 14.54 31.12 31.14
CA GLN A 257 15.63 32.01 30.72
C GLN A 257 15.87 31.94 29.20
N SER A 258 15.86 30.73 28.62
CA SER A 258 15.97 30.54 27.17
C SER A 258 14.80 31.18 26.42
N PHE A 259 13.58 31.04 26.91
CA PHE A 259 12.40 31.71 26.34
C PHE A 259 12.52 33.24 26.38
N LYS A 260 12.90 33.79 27.53
CA LYS A 260 13.14 35.24 27.70
C LYS A 260 14.23 35.76 26.75
N ALA A 261 15.30 34.99 26.56
CA ALA A 261 16.37 35.32 25.63
C ALA A 261 15.91 35.28 24.16
N SER A 262 15.10 34.29 23.77
CA SER A 262 14.56 34.16 22.40
C SER A 262 13.66 35.34 22.02
N ILE A 263 12.84 35.83 22.95
CA ILE A 263 11.96 36.99 22.70
C ILE A 263 12.75 38.30 22.71
N SER A 264 13.78 38.40 23.56
CA SER A 264 14.54 39.65 23.75
C SER A 264 15.65 39.87 22.71
N SER A 265 16.21 38.80 22.14
CA SER A 265 17.35 38.86 21.20
C SER A 265 17.03 39.52 19.84
N SER A 266 15.75 39.65 19.53
CA SER A 266 15.23 40.01 18.22
C SER A 266 14.63 41.42 18.14
N GLY A 267 14.45 42.10 19.28
CA GLY A 267 14.04 43.50 19.37
C GLY A 267 15.15 44.52 19.11
N LYS A 268 16.41 44.11 18.88
CA LYS A 268 17.56 45.02 18.73
C LYS A 268 17.84 45.49 17.29
N LYS A 269 17.03 45.09 16.30
CA LYS A 269 17.15 45.58 14.91
C LYS A 269 15.88 46.33 14.50
N GLY A 270 15.73 47.57 14.96
CA GLY A 270 14.75 48.49 14.38
C GLY A 270 13.94 49.31 15.37
N LEU A 271 14.59 50.12 16.21
CA LEU A 271 13.95 51.34 16.70
C LEU A 271 14.96 52.48 16.58
N LYS A 272 14.83 53.25 15.49
CA LYS A 272 15.54 54.53 15.35
C LYS A 272 15.15 55.39 16.54
N LYS A 273 16.15 55.74 17.37
CA LYS A 273 16.05 56.77 18.40
C LYS A 273 15.51 58.05 17.77
N LEU A 274 14.27 58.41 18.07
CA LEU A 274 13.84 59.80 18.05
C LEU A 274 14.34 60.45 19.35
N ALA A 275 15.13 61.50 19.19
CA ALA A 275 15.89 62.13 20.24
C ALA A 275 15.02 63.07 21.11
N SER A 276 15.20 62.93 22.44
CA SER A 276 15.29 64.01 23.45
C SER A 276 13.99 64.65 23.99
N PRO A 277 13.99 65.24 25.22
CA PRO A 277 14.91 65.05 26.36
C PRO A 277 14.25 65.05 27.78
N LYS A 278 15.11 64.78 28.79
CA LYS A 278 15.05 65.14 30.23
C LYS A 278 14.36 64.19 31.24
N LYS A 279 15.25 63.62 32.08
CA LYS A 279 15.12 63.30 33.51
C LYS A 279 13.73 62.85 34.01
N ARG A 280 13.57 61.53 34.12
CA ARG A 280 12.85 60.93 35.24
C ARG A 280 13.48 59.59 35.58
N LYS A 281 13.70 59.38 36.88
CA LYS A 281 14.15 58.14 37.51
C LYS A 281 13.27 56.99 37.00
N GLU A 282 13.82 56.15 36.13
CA GLU A 282 13.10 55.03 35.54
C GLU A 282 12.98 53.94 36.61
N ASN A 283 11.76 53.84 37.12
CA ASN A 283 11.39 53.04 38.27
C ASN A 283 11.48 51.55 37.93
N THR A 284 12.07 50.79 38.85
CA THR A 284 12.06 49.33 38.97
C THR A 284 10.70 48.65 38.67
N SER A 285 9.59 49.39 38.72
CA SER A 285 8.24 48.91 38.42
C SER A 285 7.96 48.60 36.94
N SER A 286 8.59 49.28 35.97
CA SER A 286 8.35 49.00 34.54
C SER A 286 9.00 47.69 34.08
N GLN A 287 10.21 47.41 34.59
CA GLN A 287 10.94 46.17 34.32
C GLN A 287 10.23 44.95 34.96
N ASN A 288 9.73 45.11 36.18
CA ASN A 288 8.98 44.06 36.88
C ASN A 288 7.68 43.70 36.16
N ASN A 289 6.99 44.68 35.57
CA ASN A 289 5.77 44.44 34.79
C ASN A 289 6.06 43.67 33.48
N SER A 290 7.20 43.93 32.83
CA SER A 290 7.65 43.19 31.65
C SER A 290 7.98 41.73 31.98
N ASP A 291 8.64 41.50 33.12
CA ASP A 291 8.99 40.15 33.57
C ASP A 291 7.76 39.34 34.00
N ALA A 292 6.79 39.96 34.68
CA ALA A 292 5.51 39.33 35.01
C ALA A 292 4.72 38.92 33.75
N LEU A 293 4.73 39.77 32.71
CA LEU A 293 4.08 39.45 31.43
C LEU A 293 4.77 38.27 30.73
N LEU A 294 6.11 38.25 30.70
CA LEU A 294 6.87 37.13 30.13
C LEU A 294 6.61 35.83 30.90
N GLN A 295 6.53 35.89 32.23
CA GLN A 295 6.19 34.75 33.06
C GLN A 295 4.77 34.24 32.76
N ALA A 296 3.78 35.12 32.60
CA ALA A 296 2.42 34.73 32.24
C ALA A 296 2.36 34.04 30.86
N ARG A 297 3.09 34.56 29.86
CA ARG A 297 3.22 33.97 28.53
C ARG A 297 3.87 32.59 28.58
N PHE A 298 4.97 32.46 29.33
CA PHE A 298 5.64 31.19 29.57
C PHE A 298 4.68 30.17 30.18
N CYS A 299 4.02 30.51 31.28
CA CYS A 299 3.06 29.62 31.95
C CYS A 299 1.94 29.17 31.00
N ARG A 300 1.39 30.10 30.20
CA ARG A 300 0.38 29.76 29.19
C ARG A 300 0.89 28.74 28.18
N ALA A 301 2.08 28.96 27.60
CA ALA A 301 2.66 28.05 26.62
C ALA A 301 2.98 26.67 27.22
N VAL A 302 3.48 26.61 28.47
CA VAL A 302 3.68 25.35 29.20
C VAL A 302 2.36 24.60 29.37
N MET A 303 1.28 25.30 29.73
CA MET A 303 -0.04 24.70 29.87
C MET A 303 -0.58 24.17 28.53
N GLU A 304 -0.40 24.89 27.43
CA GLU A 304 -0.79 24.43 26.09
C GLU A 304 -0.03 23.14 25.68
N LEU A 305 1.27 23.06 25.98
CA LEU A 305 2.09 21.86 25.76
C LEU A 305 1.70 20.68 26.68
N GLN A 306 1.21 20.96 27.89
CA GLN A 306 0.65 19.94 28.77
C GLN A 306 -0.69 19.41 28.23
N ILE A 307 -1.61 20.30 27.83
CA ILE A 307 -2.96 19.93 27.34
C ILE A 307 -2.85 19.07 26.08
N THR A 308 -1.88 19.38 25.21
CA THR A 308 -1.58 18.58 24.00
C THR A 308 -0.87 17.26 24.29
N GLY A 309 -0.55 16.97 25.56
CA GLY A 309 0.06 15.71 26.00
C GLY A 309 1.54 15.58 25.65
N LEU A 310 2.22 16.68 25.35
CA LEU A 310 3.66 16.70 25.02
C LEU A 310 4.53 16.79 26.28
N LEU A 311 3.97 17.34 27.37
CA LEU A 311 4.63 17.48 28.66
C LEU A 311 3.79 16.87 29.80
N ARG A 312 4.49 16.38 30.82
CA ARG A 312 3.95 16.16 32.16
C ARG A 312 4.46 17.23 33.10
N MET A 313 3.56 17.73 33.94
CA MET A 313 3.87 18.74 34.95
C MET A 313 4.77 18.20 36.05
N PRO A 314 5.42 19.10 36.81
CA PRO A 314 6.35 18.70 37.86
C PRO A 314 5.69 17.79 38.89
N SER A 315 6.45 16.82 39.37
CA SER A 315 6.00 15.91 40.42
C SER A 315 6.39 16.44 41.80
N LYS A 316 5.77 15.92 42.86
CA LYS A 316 6.18 16.23 44.25
C LYS A 316 7.66 15.96 44.54
N ARG A 317 8.29 15.04 43.80
CA ARG A 317 9.71 14.67 43.99
C ARG A 317 10.68 15.62 43.30
N ARG A 318 10.23 16.29 42.23
CA ARG A 318 11.03 17.25 41.43
C ARG A 318 10.11 18.38 40.97
N PRO A 319 9.86 19.38 41.85
CA PRO A 319 8.94 20.48 41.55
C PRO A 319 9.53 21.49 40.56
N ASP A 320 10.84 21.43 40.31
CA ASP A 320 11.63 22.32 39.47
C ASP A 320 11.72 21.88 38.00
N CYS A 321 11.28 20.66 37.67
CA CYS A 321 11.40 20.09 36.33
C CYS A 321 10.06 19.60 35.78
N VAL A 322 9.85 19.79 34.48
CA VAL A 322 8.80 19.12 33.70
C VAL A 322 9.39 17.94 32.95
N GLN A 323 8.56 16.94 32.63
CA GLN A 323 8.98 15.77 31.86
C GLN A 323 8.45 15.88 30.42
N ARG A 324 9.34 15.76 29.43
CA ARG A 324 8.97 15.60 28.03
C ARG A 324 8.50 14.16 27.80
N VAL A 325 7.32 14.01 27.18
CA VAL A 325 6.66 12.71 26.99
C VAL A 325 6.77 12.23 25.55
N ALA A 326 6.98 13.14 24.62
CA ALA A 326 6.96 12.86 23.19
C ALA A 326 8.33 13.19 22.57
N PHE A 327 8.88 12.24 21.81
CA PHE A 327 10.21 12.27 21.19
C PHE A 327 10.13 11.78 19.74
N GLY A 328 11.20 11.98 18.97
CA GLY A 328 11.38 11.30 17.67
C GLY A 328 10.57 11.87 16.52
N VAL A 329 10.52 13.21 16.41
CA VAL A 329 9.98 13.89 15.23
C VAL A 329 11.00 13.94 14.12
#